data_AF-A0A183J645-F1
#
_entry.id   AF-A0A183J645-F1
#
_cell.length_a   1.000
_cell.length_b   1.000
_cell.length_c   1.000
_cell.angle_alpha   90.00
_cell.angle_beta   90.00
_cell.angle_gamma   90.00
#
_symmetry.space_group_name_H-M   'P 1'
#
loop_
_entity.id
_entity.type
_entity.pdbx_description
1 polymer ?
#
loop_
_entity_poly.entity_id
_entity_poly.type
_entity_poly.pdbx_seq_one_letter_code
_entity_poly.pdbx_strand_id
1 'polypeptide(L)'
;MEIVRDENMVAQKYISRPLLIDGCKFDLRIYAYVTSLNPLRIYLFDDGIVRFASSSYSDNLDSLSNQYIHLTNYSINKNASLNQGSTNIGLKWSLRQLWNYLAEKGWDVPKVMERIVDLVIKTFIWQVSSLRKFTALLWCFELVDLIFIVLESGFCEPPMSQFVVKFTSLPSICHELFGFDVILDSDLKPWLVEVNISPSMQCNSPVDYTVKEPLITDVLNLSGIQVPPPNAFKSARKSILQVSLYENLDCRFLDFRIKPRFHLLGDKDKIKSSLFLEKYLRTAVEVDPSILSDLTPSDLRVLIDTEDELDRRGRFQRVFPAPLSSKYLRYCDPPRYYNLLLDEWTRRFSEDRESGIFIE
;
A
#
# COMPACT_ATOMS: atom_id res chain seq x y z
N MET A 1 -12.16 -34.47 -10.43
CA MET A 1 -10.83 -33.95 -10.80
C MET A 1 -9.85 -34.47 -9.77
N GLU A 2 -9.00 -35.42 -10.13
CA GLU A 2 -7.85 -35.77 -9.27
C GLU A 2 -6.88 -34.59 -9.31
N ILE A 3 -6.61 -34.02 -8.14
CA ILE A 3 -5.60 -32.97 -8.00
C ILE A 3 -4.24 -33.69 -8.09
N VAL A 4 -3.51 -33.42 -9.17
CA VAL A 4 -2.13 -33.90 -9.33
C VAL A 4 -1.30 -33.31 -8.20
N ARG A 5 -0.76 -34.16 -7.31
CA ARG A 5 -0.14 -33.78 -6.04
C ARG A 5 1.27 -33.18 -6.16
N ASP A 6 1.77 -32.97 -7.37
CA ASP A 6 3.21 -32.75 -7.62
C ASP A 6 3.59 -31.29 -7.90
N GLU A 7 2.67 -30.34 -7.77
CA GLU A 7 2.96 -28.93 -8.00
C GLU A 7 2.53 -28.08 -6.79
N ASN A 8 3.39 -27.13 -6.40
CA ASN A 8 3.14 -26.12 -5.37
C ASN A 8 2.00 -25.19 -5.81
N MET A 9 0.77 -25.67 -5.72
CA MET A 9 -0.43 -24.98 -6.17
C MET A 9 -1.31 -24.52 -5.00
N VAL A 10 -2.12 -23.50 -5.25
CA VAL A 10 -3.19 -23.05 -4.35
C VAL A 10 -4.54 -23.41 -4.98
N ALA A 11 -5.32 -24.25 -4.29
CA ALA A 11 -6.71 -24.48 -4.65
C ALA A 11 -7.59 -23.41 -3.99
N GLN A 12 -8.23 -22.56 -4.80
CA GLN A 12 -9.11 -21.48 -4.33
C GLN A 12 -10.54 -21.71 -4.79
N LYS A 13 -11.52 -21.37 -3.94
CA LYS A 13 -12.93 -21.38 -4.32
C LYS A 13 -13.17 -20.33 -5.42
N TYR A 14 -13.72 -20.77 -6.54
CA TYR A 14 -14.08 -19.89 -7.65
C TYR A 14 -15.28 -18.99 -7.31
N ILE A 15 -15.22 -17.73 -7.72
CA ILE A 15 -16.32 -16.76 -7.59
C ILE A 15 -17.24 -16.94 -8.80
N SER A 16 -18.26 -17.78 -8.67
CA SER A 16 -19.16 -18.17 -9.78
C SER A 16 -20.23 -17.13 -10.14
N ARG A 17 -20.48 -16.15 -9.27
CA ARG A 17 -21.41 -15.03 -9.52
C ARG A 17 -20.68 -13.68 -9.54
N PRO A 18 -19.74 -13.44 -10.48
CA PRO A 18 -19.10 -12.14 -10.60
C PRO A 18 -20.12 -11.09 -11.07
N LEU A 19 -19.86 -9.82 -10.76
CA LEU A 19 -20.53 -8.72 -11.44
C LEU A 19 -20.15 -8.73 -12.93
N LEU A 20 -21.14 -8.52 -13.80
CA LEU A 20 -20.96 -8.53 -15.24
C LEU A 20 -21.34 -7.18 -15.84
N ILE A 21 -20.62 -6.76 -16.87
CA ILE A 21 -20.96 -5.60 -17.71
C ILE A 21 -21.07 -6.10 -19.15
N ASP A 22 -22.22 -5.86 -19.77
CA ASP A 22 -22.71 -6.49 -21.01
C ASP A 22 -22.34 -7.98 -21.14
N GLY A 23 -22.59 -8.72 -20.06
CA GLY A 23 -22.36 -10.16 -19.97
C GLY A 23 -20.89 -10.57 -19.85
N CYS A 24 -19.94 -9.65 -19.76
CA CYS A 24 -18.51 -9.95 -19.65
C CYS A 24 -18.04 -9.85 -18.18
N LYS A 25 -17.19 -10.80 -17.77
CA LYS A 25 -16.51 -10.79 -16.48
C LYS A 25 -15.37 -9.76 -16.50
N PHE A 26 -15.10 -9.14 -15.36
CA PHE A 26 -13.95 -8.26 -15.19
C PHE A 26 -13.32 -8.37 -13.81
N ASP A 27 -12.07 -7.91 -13.72
CA ASP A 27 -11.38 -7.66 -12.46
C ASP A 27 -10.96 -6.18 -12.35
N LEU A 28 -10.63 -5.77 -11.13
CA LEU A 28 -10.10 -4.47 -10.80
C LEU A 28 -8.63 -4.60 -10.41
N ARG A 29 -7.77 -3.85 -11.08
CA ARG A 29 -6.41 -3.52 -10.64
C ARG A 29 -6.45 -2.21 -9.88
N ILE A 30 -6.30 -2.28 -8.57
CA ILE A 30 -6.23 -1.13 -7.67
C ILE A 30 -4.78 -0.91 -7.26
N TYR A 31 -4.32 0.34 -7.25
CA TYR A 31 -2.96 0.69 -6.85
C TYR A 31 -2.93 1.18 -5.40
N ALA A 32 -2.18 0.48 -4.56
CA ALA A 32 -1.94 0.87 -3.18
C ALA A 32 -0.46 1.18 -2.98
N TYR A 33 -0.14 2.26 -2.30
CA TYR A 33 1.23 2.68 -2.03
C TYR A 33 1.46 2.76 -0.53
N VAL A 34 2.49 2.04 -0.06
CA VAL A 34 2.89 2.06 1.36
C VAL A 34 4.15 2.90 1.45
N THR A 35 4.06 4.02 2.17
CA THR A 35 5.17 4.98 2.30
C THR A 35 6.01 4.77 3.56
N SER A 36 5.43 4.12 4.56
CA SER A 36 6.09 3.79 5.81
C SER A 36 5.42 2.60 6.46
N LEU A 37 6.20 1.78 7.14
CA LEU A 37 5.75 0.67 7.98
C LEU A 37 5.78 1.01 9.47
N ASN A 38 6.41 2.13 9.86
CA ASN A 38 6.46 2.57 11.25
C ASN A 38 6.59 4.10 11.32
N PRO A 39 5.51 4.86 11.56
CA PRO A 39 4.13 4.38 11.59
C PRO A 39 3.65 3.87 10.22
N LEU A 40 2.69 2.93 10.21
CA LEU A 40 2.12 2.40 8.97
C LEU A 40 1.34 3.49 8.25
N ARG A 41 1.67 3.74 6.98
CA ARG A 41 0.99 4.71 6.12
C ARG A 41 0.63 4.07 4.78
N ILE A 42 -0.67 4.00 4.49
CA ILE A 42 -1.23 3.36 3.31
C ILE A 42 -2.02 4.40 2.51
N TYR A 43 -1.70 4.47 1.23
CA TYR A 43 -2.35 5.32 0.25
C TYR A 43 -3.02 4.47 -0.83
N LEU A 44 -4.18 4.89 -1.30
CA LEU A 44 -4.81 4.35 -2.51
C LEU A 44 -4.79 5.39 -3.61
N PHE A 45 -4.42 4.99 -4.82
CA PHE A 45 -4.56 5.85 -5.99
C PHE A 45 -6.05 5.97 -6.34
N ASP A 46 -6.49 7.16 -6.72
CA ASP A 46 -7.91 7.45 -7.02
C ASP A 46 -8.42 6.85 -8.36
N ASP A 47 -7.59 6.05 -9.02
CA ASP A 47 -7.89 5.38 -10.28
C ASP A 47 -7.17 4.02 -10.35
N GLY A 48 -7.47 3.26 -11.39
CA GLY A 48 -6.97 1.90 -11.56
C GLY A 48 -7.32 1.38 -12.95
N ILE A 49 -7.11 0.09 -13.17
CA ILE A 49 -7.40 -0.53 -14.46
C ILE A 49 -8.45 -1.61 -14.25
N VAL A 50 -9.53 -1.51 -14.99
CA VAL A 50 -10.54 -2.57 -15.09
C VAL A 50 -10.19 -3.41 -16.29
N ARG A 51 -10.11 -4.73 -16.11
CA ARG A 51 -9.73 -5.66 -17.18
C ARG A 51 -10.89 -6.59 -17.49
N PHE A 52 -11.36 -6.59 -18.72
CA PHE A 52 -12.47 -7.42 -19.17
C PHE A 52 -11.98 -8.73 -19.79
N ALA A 53 -12.75 -9.79 -19.55
CA ALA A 53 -12.71 -11.00 -20.35
C ALA A 53 -13.18 -10.68 -21.78
N SER A 54 -12.58 -11.33 -22.79
CA SER A 54 -12.94 -11.10 -24.20
C SER A 54 -14.21 -11.82 -24.63
N SER A 55 -14.72 -12.75 -23.83
CA SER A 55 -15.91 -13.55 -24.12
C SER A 55 -16.98 -13.42 -23.04
N SER A 56 -18.25 -13.58 -23.42
CA SER A 56 -19.38 -13.56 -22.48
C SER A 56 -19.27 -14.66 -21.43
N TYR A 57 -19.63 -14.31 -20.21
CA TYR A 57 -19.54 -15.19 -19.06
C TYR A 57 -20.55 -16.34 -19.11
N SER A 58 -20.08 -17.54 -18.78
CA SER A 58 -20.87 -18.76 -18.66
C SER A 58 -20.33 -19.57 -17.49
N ASP A 59 -21.21 -20.05 -16.61
CA ASP A 59 -20.86 -20.91 -15.46
C ASP A 59 -21.01 -22.41 -15.79
N ASN A 60 -21.22 -22.76 -17.07
CA ASN A 60 -21.34 -24.14 -17.50
C ASN A 60 -20.00 -24.88 -17.39
N LEU A 61 -20.04 -26.15 -16.99
CA LEU A 61 -18.83 -26.98 -16.86
C LEU A 61 -18.07 -27.10 -18.19
N ASP A 62 -18.77 -27.09 -19.31
CA ASP A 62 -18.18 -27.18 -20.65
C ASP A 62 -17.35 -25.93 -21.02
N SER A 63 -17.68 -24.76 -20.44
CA SER A 63 -16.94 -23.51 -20.67
C SER A 63 -15.69 -23.36 -19.80
N LEU A 64 -15.49 -24.21 -18.79
CA LEU A 64 -14.35 -24.10 -17.86
C LEU A 64 -12.98 -24.19 -18.53
N SER A 65 -12.89 -24.88 -19.67
CA SER A 65 -11.66 -24.97 -20.46
C SER A 65 -11.34 -23.67 -21.21
N ASN A 66 -12.34 -22.79 -21.41
CA ASN A 66 -12.18 -21.54 -22.13
C ASN A 66 -11.67 -20.43 -21.22
N GLN A 67 -10.36 -20.20 -21.28
CA GLN A 67 -9.66 -19.19 -20.49
C GLN A 67 -10.13 -17.75 -20.79
N TYR A 68 -10.67 -17.48 -21.98
CA TYR A 68 -11.13 -16.15 -22.40
C TYR A 68 -12.45 -15.71 -21.75
N ILE A 69 -13.12 -16.62 -21.05
CA ILE A 69 -14.33 -16.35 -20.26
C ILE A 69 -13.96 -16.12 -18.79
N HIS A 70 -13.08 -16.98 -18.25
CA HIS A 70 -12.87 -17.09 -16.82
C HIS A 70 -11.66 -16.30 -16.31
N LEU A 71 -10.68 -16.02 -17.17
CA LEU A 71 -9.49 -15.22 -16.87
C LEU A 71 -9.58 -13.85 -17.53
N THR A 72 -9.23 -12.83 -16.77
CA THR A 72 -9.31 -11.42 -17.17
C THR A 72 -7.93 -10.81 -17.43
N ASN A 73 -6.85 -11.60 -17.29
CA ASN A 73 -5.50 -11.14 -17.56
C ASN A 73 -5.38 -10.60 -19.00
N TYR A 74 -4.82 -9.40 -19.14
CA TYR A 74 -4.69 -8.74 -20.44
C TYR A 74 -3.81 -9.52 -21.43
N SER A 75 -2.75 -10.17 -20.95
CA SER A 75 -1.86 -10.99 -21.79
C SER A 75 -2.59 -12.12 -22.50
N ILE A 76 -3.62 -12.68 -21.87
CA ILE A 76 -4.44 -13.77 -22.42
C ILE A 76 -5.47 -13.19 -23.39
N ASN A 77 -6.24 -12.19 -22.96
CA ASN A 77 -7.38 -11.67 -23.71
C ASN A 77 -7.00 -10.77 -24.91
N LYS A 78 -5.81 -10.17 -24.91
CA LYS A 78 -5.32 -9.40 -26.08
C LYS A 78 -5.26 -10.27 -27.34
N ASN A 79 -4.80 -11.51 -27.21
CA ASN A 79 -4.65 -12.43 -28.34
C ASN A 79 -6.01 -12.90 -28.89
N ALA A 80 -7.04 -13.01 -28.05
CA ALA A 80 -8.39 -13.38 -28.48
C ALA A 80 -9.10 -12.24 -29.24
N SER A 81 -8.94 -10.99 -28.80
CA SER A 81 -9.56 -9.83 -29.46
C SER A 81 -9.14 -9.62 -30.91
N LEU A 82 -7.91 -10.04 -31.25
CA LEU A 82 -7.40 -10.01 -32.63
C LEU A 82 -8.06 -11.06 -33.54
N ASN A 83 -8.60 -12.13 -32.96
CA ASN A 83 -9.08 -13.31 -33.70
C ASN A 83 -10.61 -13.45 -33.73
N GLN A 84 -11.34 -12.93 -32.73
CA GLN A 84 -12.78 -13.20 -32.56
C GLN A 84 -13.69 -11.95 -32.59
N GLY A 85 -13.11 -10.76 -32.82
CA GLY A 85 -13.84 -9.49 -32.74
C GLY A 85 -14.02 -9.04 -31.29
N SER A 86 -13.82 -7.75 -31.03
CA SER A 86 -13.99 -7.17 -29.70
C SER A 86 -15.46 -6.99 -29.36
N THR A 87 -15.84 -7.29 -28.12
CA THR A 87 -17.07 -6.76 -27.52
C THR A 87 -17.06 -5.23 -27.57
N ASN A 88 -18.23 -4.58 -27.69
CA ASN A 88 -18.33 -3.12 -27.84
C ASN A 88 -17.75 -2.33 -26.64
N ILE A 89 -17.54 -2.98 -25.50
CA ILE A 89 -17.03 -2.40 -24.25
C ILE A 89 -15.54 -2.05 -24.34
N GLY A 90 -14.78 -2.76 -25.18
CA GLY A 90 -13.32 -2.77 -25.13
C GLY A 90 -12.77 -3.63 -23.99
N LEU A 91 -11.46 -3.94 -24.03
CA LEU A 91 -10.82 -4.86 -23.06
C LEU A 91 -10.39 -4.19 -21.75
N LYS A 92 -10.38 -2.85 -21.69
CA LYS A 92 -9.91 -2.09 -20.53
C LYS A 92 -10.71 -0.82 -20.34
N TRP A 93 -11.07 -0.54 -19.09
CA TRP A 93 -11.50 0.78 -18.65
C TRP A 93 -10.58 1.32 -17.56
N SER A 94 -10.61 2.63 -17.33
CA SER A 94 -10.14 3.17 -16.06
C SER A 94 -11.15 2.86 -14.96
N LEU A 95 -10.69 2.84 -13.72
CA LEU A 95 -11.53 2.60 -12.57
C LEU A 95 -12.55 3.74 -12.39
N ARG A 96 -12.17 4.98 -12.70
CA ARG A 96 -13.09 6.13 -12.75
C ARG A 96 -14.25 5.92 -13.74
N GLN A 97 -13.98 5.35 -14.92
CA GLN A 97 -15.04 5.04 -15.90
C GLN A 97 -16.04 4.02 -15.33
N LEU A 98 -15.54 2.98 -14.65
CA LEU A 98 -16.40 2.00 -13.99
C LEU A 98 -17.28 2.64 -12.91
N TRP A 99 -16.72 3.53 -12.09
CA TRP A 99 -17.50 4.21 -11.05
C TRP A 99 -18.61 5.09 -11.60
N ASN A 100 -18.33 5.84 -12.67
CA ASN A 100 -19.36 6.61 -13.35
C ASN A 100 -20.46 5.69 -13.91
N TYR A 101 -20.08 4.59 -14.57
CA TYR A 101 -21.03 3.61 -15.08
C TYR A 101 -21.91 3.01 -13.97
N LEU A 102 -21.33 2.60 -12.84
CA LEU A 102 -22.08 2.02 -11.73
C LEU A 102 -23.01 3.06 -11.07
N ALA A 103 -22.56 4.30 -10.92
CA ALA A 103 -23.38 5.39 -10.39
C ALA A 103 -24.58 5.70 -11.32
N GLU A 104 -24.37 5.72 -12.64
CA GLU A 104 -25.44 5.89 -13.64
C GLU A 104 -26.47 4.75 -13.61
N LYS A 105 -26.05 3.53 -13.24
CA LYS A 105 -26.94 2.39 -13.02
C LYS A 105 -27.64 2.39 -11.66
N GLY A 106 -27.38 3.39 -10.81
CA GLY A 106 -28.02 3.56 -9.50
C GLY A 106 -27.36 2.79 -8.36
N TRP A 107 -26.12 2.31 -8.53
CA TRP A 107 -25.38 1.62 -7.48
C TRP A 107 -24.71 2.58 -6.50
N ASP A 108 -24.63 2.16 -5.23
CA ASP A 108 -23.95 2.88 -4.16
C ASP A 108 -22.42 2.69 -4.24
N VAL A 109 -21.79 3.44 -5.14
CA VAL A 109 -20.33 3.42 -5.35
C VAL A 109 -19.55 3.76 -4.07
N PRO A 110 -19.90 4.78 -3.27
CA PRO A 110 -19.19 5.08 -2.02
C PRO A 110 -19.09 3.87 -1.08
N LYS A 111 -20.16 3.08 -0.95
CA LYS A 111 -20.17 1.87 -0.11
C LYS A 111 -19.27 0.76 -0.66
N VAL A 112 -19.19 0.61 -1.98
CA VAL A 112 -18.26 -0.35 -2.61
C VAL A 112 -16.81 0.06 -2.34
N MET A 113 -16.52 1.35 -2.48
CA MET A 113 -15.19 1.92 -2.21
C MET A 113 -14.79 1.75 -0.76
N GLU A 114 -15.70 1.96 0.19
CA GLU A 114 -15.45 1.71 1.62
C GLU A 114 -15.05 0.25 1.87
N ARG A 115 -15.75 -0.72 1.24
CA ARG A 115 -15.43 -2.14 1.35
C ARG A 115 -14.07 -2.49 0.75
N ILE A 116 -13.69 -1.85 -0.36
CA ILE A 116 -12.37 -2.01 -0.98
C ILE A 116 -11.27 -1.46 -0.06
N VAL A 117 -11.47 -0.27 0.50
CA VAL A 117 -10.54 0.34 1.47
C VAL A 117 -10.36 -0.57 2.70
N ASP A 118 -11.46 -1.08 3.25
CA ASP A 118 -11.43 -2.04 4.37
C ASP A 118 -10.64 -3.31 4.05
N LEU A 119 -10.86 -3.88 2.85
CA LEU A 119 -10.13 -5.04 2.36
C LEU A 119 -8.62 -4.75 2.25
N VAL A 120 -8.22 -3.62 1.67
CA VAL A 120 -6.81 -3.26 1.49
C VAL A 120 -6.13 -3.07 2.85
N ILE A 121 -6.73 -2.28 3.75
CA ILE A 121 -6.15 -2.01 5.08
C ILE A 121 -5.99 -3.32 5.86
N LYS A 122 -7.02 -4.17 5.89
CA LYS A 122 -6.95 -5.48 6.56
C LYS A 122 -5.91 -6.39 5.94
N THR A 123 -5.71 -6.35 4.62
CA THR A 123 -4.68 -7.15 3.95
C THR A 123 -3.28 -6.76 4.43
N PHE A 124 -2.99 -5.46 4.44
CA PHE A 124 -1.70 -4.96 4.93
C PHE A 124 -1.49 -5.18 6.42
N ILE A 125 -2.55 -5.12 7.25
CA ILE A 125 -2.45 -5.36 8.70
C ILE A 125 -2.49 -6.86 9.05
N TRP A 126 -3.09 -7.75 8.27
CA TRP A 126 -3.13 -9.19 8.59
C TRP A 126 -1.80 -9.88 8.29
N GLN A 127 -1.13 -9.47 7.22
CA GLN A 127 0.15 -10.05 6.81
C GLN A 127 1.23 -9.88 7.91
N VAL A 128 1.03 -8.93 8.83
CA VAL A 128 1.81 -8.54 10.02
C VAL A 128 1.77 -9.56 11.16
N SER A 129 0.63 -10.22 11.40
CA SER A 129 0.42 -11.01 12.63
C SER A 129 0.86 -12.48 12.50
N SER A 130 0.78 -13.05 11.30
CA SER A 130 0.95 -14.50 11.08
C SER A 130 2.40 -15.00 10.96
N LEU A 131 3.40 -14.16 10.60
CA LEU A 131 4.79 -14.65 10.52
C LEU A 131 5.41 -15.00 11.89
N ARG A 132 4.81 -14.56 13.00
CA ARG A 132 5.34 -14.82 14.35
C ARG A 132 5.35 -16.28 14.75
N LYS A 133 4.43 -17.11 14.24
CA LYS A 133 4.45 -18.56 14.52
C LYS A 133 5.57 -19.29 13.77
N PHE A 134 6.04 -18.72 12.65
CA PHE A 134 7.07 -19.34 11.81
C PHE A 134 8.49 -18.90 12.23
N THR A 135 8.66 -17.64 12.66
CA THR A 135 9.98 -17.14 13.10
C THR A 135 10.43 -17.65 14.47
N ALA A 136 9.53 -18.06 15.37
CA ALA A 136 9.89 -18.60 16.68
C ALA A 136 10.56 -20.00 16.62
N LEU A 137 10.39 -20.74 15.52
CA LEU A 137 10.97 -22.09 15.32
C LEU A 137 12.36 -22.06 14.67
N LEU A 138 12.77 -20.94 14.07
CA LEU A 138 14.01 -20.82 13.28
C LEU A 138 15.18 -20.17 14.04
N TRP A 139 15.01 -19.85 15.32
CA TRP A 139 16.07 -19.31 16.21
C TRP A 139 17.13 -20.35 16.64
N CYS A 140 17.29 -21.47 15.92
CA CYS A 140 18.21 -22.56 16.31
C CYS A 140 19.44 -22.74 15.43
N PHE A 141 19.63 -21.99 14.34
CA PHE A 141 20.81 -22.18 13.49
C PHE A 141 21.50 -20.86 13.17
N GLU A 142 22.64 -20.64 13.84
CA GLU A 142 23.66 -19.70 13.40
C GLU A 142 24.17 -20.15 12.02
N LEU A 143 24.40 -19.19 11.12
CA LEU A 143 24.82 -19.31 9.71
C LEU A 143 23.67 -19.32 8.69
N VAL A 144 23.26 -18.14 8.20
CA VAL A 144 23.24 -17.72 6.76
C VAL A 144 22.89 -16.22 6.72
N ASP A 145 23.89 -15.34 6.80
CA ASP A 145 23.67 -13.90 7.05
C ASP A 145 23.41 -13.00 5.83
N LEU A 146 23.43 -13.47 4.56
CA LEU A 146 23.33 -12.51 3.44
C LEU A 146 22.54 -12.94 2.18
N ILE A 147 22.06 -14.19 2.07
CA ILE A 147 21.46 -14.70 0.82
C ILE A 147 19.97 -15.06 0.95
N PHE A 148 19.38 -15.04 2.14
CA PHE A 148 17.92 -15.24 2.33
C PHE A 148 17.09 -13.94 2.17
N ILE A 149 17.73 -12.83 1.81
CA ILE A 149 17.27 -11.45 2.02
C ILE A 149 16.23 -10.95 1.00
N VAL A 150 15.90 -11.67 -0.09
CA VAL A 150 15.04 -11.10 -1.16
C VAL A 150 13.90 -12.00 -1.66
N LEU A 151 13.91 -13.32 -1.46
CA LEU A 151 13.20 -14.19 -2.41
C LEU A 151 11.98 -15.02 -1.96
N GLU A 152 11.55 -15.12 -0.68
CA GLU A 152 10.50 -16.14 -0.41
C GLU A 152 9.39 -15.97 0.63
N SER A 153 9.16 -14.85 1.34
CA SER A 153 7.99 -14.85 2.23
C SER A 153 7.47 -13.48 2.69
N GLY A 154 6.35 -13.07 2.09
CA GLY A 154 5.22 -12.41 2.76
C GLY A 154 5.50 -11.10 3.49
N PHE A 155 4.96 -10.01 2.95
CA PHE A 155 4.96 -8.68 3.57
C PHE A 155 4.56 -8.75 5.06
N CYS A 156 5.40 -8.29 5.98
CA CYS A 156 5.11 -8.45 7.40
C CYS A 156 5.60 -7.26 8.20
N GLU A 157 4.69 -6.42 8.70
CA GLU A 157 5.06 -5.15 9.34
C GLU A 157 5.91 -5.29 10.63
N PRO A 158 5.77 -6.29 11.54
CA PRO A 158 6.61 -6.39 12.73
C PRO A 158 8.03 -6.86 12.43
N PRO A 159 8.26 -7.95 11.64
CA PRO A 159 9.59 -8.28 11.16
C PRO A 159 10.16 -7.15 10.32
N MET A 160 9.43 -6.62 9.33
CA MET A 160 9.98 -5.56 8.48
C MET A 160 10.29 -4.30 9.25
N SER A 161 9.45 -3.83 10.17
CA SER A 161 9.84 -2.68 10.98
C SER A 161 11.00 -2.98 11.88
N GLN A 162 11.11 -4.18 12.48
CA GLN A 162 12.30 -4.53 13.25
C GLN A 162 13.54 -4.60 12.35
N PHE A 163 13.43 -5.11 11.11
CA PHE A 163 14.51 -5.14 10.13
C PHE A 163 14.89 -3.74 9.65
N VAL A 164 13.91 -2.92 9.26
CA VAL A 164 14.07 -1.51 8.93
C VAL A 164 14.71 -0.78 10.10
N VAL A 165 14.27 -1.06 11.33
CA VAL A 165 14.87 -0.47 12.53
C VAL A 165 16.29 -0.99 12.79
N LYS A 166 16.57 -2.24 12.49
CA LYS A 166 17.89 -2.83 12.78
C LYS A 166 18.93 -2.55 11.70
N PHE A 167 18.52 -2.44 10.45
CA PHE A 167 19.41 -2.44 9.28
C PHE A 167 19.30 -1.19 8.42
N THR A 168 18.28 -0.33 8.62
CA THR A 168 18.18 0.95 7.91
C THR A 168 18.31 2.10 8.89
N SER A 169 19.24 3.02 8.63
CA SER A 169 19.37 4.25 9.42
C SER A 169 18.22 5.24 9.15
N LEU A 170 17.46 5.04 8.08
CA LEU A 170 16.38 5.90 7.61
C LEU A 170 15.17 5.07 7.16
N PRO A 171 14.22 4.78 8.06
CA PRO A 171 12.99 4.03 7.75
C PRO A 171 12.11 4.65 6.65
N SER A 172 12.26 5.97 6.44
CA SER A 172 11.56 6.77 5.44
C SER A 172 12.00 6.52 3.99
N ILE A 173 12.73 5.42 3.71
CA ILE A 173 13.19 5.06 2.36
C ILE A 173 12.53 3.76 1.86
N CYS A 174 11.80 3.05 2.72
CA CYS A 174 11.13 1.81 2.37
C CYS A 174 9.73 2.11 1.87
N HIS A 175 9.61 2.26 0.54
CA HIS A 175 8.33 2.48 -0.13
C HIS A 175 8.05 1.35 -1.10
N GLU A 176 6.79 0.96 -1.23
CA GLU A 176 6.42 -0.08 -2.19
C GLU A 176 5.04 0.22 -2.80
N LEU A 177 4.93 0.02 -4.12
CA LEU A 177 3.70 0.15 -4.88
C LEU A 177 3.14 -1.24 -5.18
N PHE A 178 1.90 -1.48 -4.77
CA PHE A 178 1.21 -2.76 -4.94
C PHE A 178 0.08 -2.66 -5.96
N GLY A 179 -0.11 -3.74 -6.69
CA GLY A 179 -1.30 -3.97 -7.51
C GLY A 179 -2.23 -4.97 -6.85
N PHE A 180 -3.36 -4.51 -6.34
CA PHE A 180 -4.42 -5.36 -5.80
C PHE A 180 -5.34 -5.82 -6.93
N ASP A 181 -5.55 -7.12 -7.03
CA ASP A 181 -6.47 -7.73 -7.99
C ASP A 181 -7.74 -8.11 -7.24
N VAL A 182 -8.82 -7.40 -7.54
CA VAL A 182 -10.09 -7.52 -6.84
C VAL A 182 -11.20 -7.87 -7.82
N ILE A 183 -12.07 -8.81 -7.44
CA ILE A 183 -13.28 -9.13 -8.19
C ILE A 183 -14.49 -8.65 -7.37
N LEU A 184 -15.44 -7.99 -8.04
CA LEU A 184 -16.76 -7.71 -7.47
C LEU A 184 -17.70 -8.88 -7.79
N ASP A 185 -18.43 -9.37 -6.81
CA ASP A 185 -19.55 -10.29 -7.06
C ASP A 185 -20.83 -9.53 -7.44
N SER A 186 -21.88 -10.28 -7.79
CA SER A 186 -23.19 -9.74 -8.15
C SER A 186 -23.84 -8.86 -7.06
N ASP A 187 -23.40 -9.01 -5.80
CA ASP A 187 -23.89 -8.28 -4.63
C ASP A 187 -22.97 -7.08 -4.28
N LEU A 188 -22.07 -6.70 -5.21
CA LEU A 188 -21.07 -5.64 -5.06
C LEU A 188 -20.15 -5.85 -3.84
N LYS A 189 -19.88 -7.11 -3.47
CA LYS A 189 -18.88 -7.42 -2.47
C LYS A 189 -17.52 -7.60 -3.16
N PRO A 190 -16.47 -6.87 -2.72
CA PRO A 190 -15.13 -7.07 -3.23
C PRO A 190 -14.48 -8.32 -2.63
N TRP A 191 -13.82 -9.08 -3.48
CA TRP A 191 -13.05 -10.26 -3.15
C TRP A 191 -11.61 -10.08 -3.60
N LEU A 192 -10.66 -10.22 -2.68
CA LEU A 192 -9.24 -10.20 -2.99
C LEU A 192 -8.86 -11.50 -3.71
N VAL A 193 -8.23 -11.37 -4.88
CA VAL A 193 -7.69 -12.51 -5.62
C VAL A 193 -6.20 -12.66 -5.33
N GLU A 194 -5.44 -11.59 -5.58
CA GLU A 194 -4.00 -11.55 -5.36
C GLU A 194 -3.50 -10.12 -5.08
N VAL A 195 -2.30 -10.03 -4.53
CA VAL A 195 -1.56 -8.77 -4.38
C VAL A 195 -0.22 -8.90 -5.08
N ASN A 196 -0.02 -8.08 -6.10
CA ASN A 196 1.21 -8.01 -6.87
C ASN A 196 2.16 -7.00 -6.21
N ILE A 197 3.33 -7.46 -5.78
CA ILE A 197 4.40 -6.61 -5.19
C ILE A 197 5.06 -5.75 -6.27
N SER A 198 5.16 -6.27 -7.51
CA SER A 198 5.75 -5.54 -8.63
C SER A 198 4.75 -5.44 -9.79
N PRO A 199 3.69 -4.62 -9.66
CA PRO A 199 2.68 -4.49 -10.70
C PRO A 199 3.29 -3.95 -12.01
N SER A 200 2.89 -4.53 -13.16
CA SER A 200 3.41 -4.09 -14.46
C SER A 200 3.10 -2.62 -14.77
N MET A 201 4.15 -1.86 -15.09
CA MET A 201 4.07 -0.45 -15.50
C MET A 201 4.14 -0.25 -17.02
N GLN A 202 4.04 -1.33 -17.81
CA GLN A 202 3.99 -1.21 -19.27
C GLN A 202 2.69 -0.52 -19.72
N CYS A 203 2.80 0.43 -20.66
CA CYS A 203 1.67 1.12 -21.25
C CYS A 203 1.45 0.64 -22.69
N ASN A 204 0.41 -0.17 -22.90
CA ASN A 204 0.12 -0.80 -24.19
C ASN A 204 -1.23 -0.33 -24.78
N SER A 205 -1.91 0.59 -24.10
CA SER A 205 -3.20 1.15 -24.51
C SER A 205 -3.35 2.57 -23.96
N PRO A 206 -4.20 3.42 -24.56
CA PRO A 206 -4.44 4.78 -24.06
C PRO A 206 -4.86 4.82 -22.58
N VAL A 207 -5.70 3.87 -22.15
CA VAL A 207 -6.12 3.73 -20.74
C VAL A 207 -4.93 3.50 -19.81
N ASP A 208 -3.94 2.69 -20.24
CA ASP A 208 -2.73 2.48 -19.42
C ASP A 208 -1.98 3.80 -19.21
N TYR A 209 -1.82 4.63 -20.24
CA TYR A 209 -1.16 5.94 -20.11
C TYR A 209 -1.92 6.87 -19.18
N THR A 210 -3.24 7.02 -19.38
CA THR A 210 -4.09 7.90 -18.57
C THR A 210 -4.07 7.57 -17.09
N VAL A 211 -3.90 6.29 -16.73
CA VAL A 211 -3.85 5.84 -15.33
C VAL A 211 -2.41 5.83 -14.79
N LYS A 212 -1.46 5.24 -15.53
CA LYS A 212 -0.12 4.93 -15.00
C LYS A 212 0.84 6.13 -15.02
N GLU A 213 0.68 7.06 -15.96
CA GLU A 213 1.51 8.26 -15.99
C GLU A 213 1.34 9.10 -14.71
N PRO A 214 0.13 9.56 -14.33
CA PRO A 214 -0.04 10.29 -13.07
C PRO A 214 0.26 9.43 -11.84
N LEU A 215 0.00 8.12 -11.88
CA LEU A 215 0.35 7.19 -10.80
C LEU A 215 1.85 7.23 -10.50
N ILE A 216 2.69 7.10 -11.53
CA ILE A 216 4.16 7.10 -11.36
C ILE A 216 4.64 8.48 -10.93
N THR A 217 4.09 9.56 -11.50
CA THR A 217 4.39 10.92 -11.07
C THR A 217 4.14 11.11 -9.57
N ASP A 218 2.98 10.66 -9.08
CA ASP A 218 2.61 10.85 -7.68
C ASP A 218 3.36 9.89 -6.74
N VAL A 219 3.74 8.68 -7.20
CA VAL A 219 4.67 7.80 -6.47
C VAL A 219 6.02 8.50 -6.27
N LEU A 220 6.56 9.14 -7.31
CA LEU A 220 7.81 9.88 -7.20
C LEU A 220 7.67 11.10 -6.29
N ASN A 221 6.56 11.84 -6.39
CA ASN A 221 6.27 12.97 -5.49
C ASN A 221 6.20 12.53 -4.02
N LEU A 222 5.49 11.43 -3.72
CA LEU A 222 5.36 10.89 -2.37
C LEU A 222 6.69 10.36 -1.82
N SER A 223 7.46 9.64 -2.64
CA SER A 223 8.80 9.16 -2.26
C SER A 223 9.75 10.29 -1.86
N GLY A 224 9.44 11.54 -2.23
CA GLY A 224 10.19 12.72 -1.81
C GLY A 224 11.60 12.77 -2.37
N ILE A 225 11.81 12.18 -3.55
CA ILE A 225 13.07 12.28 -4.28
C ILE A 225 13.31 13.74 -4.66
N GLN A 226 14.21 14.41 -3.93
CA GLN A 226 14.64 15.76 -4.25
C GLN A 226 15.72 15.71 -5.34
N VAL A 227 15.39 16.17 -6.54
CA VAL A 227 16.36 16.27 -7.64
C VAL A 227 17.31 17.45 -7.35
N PRO A 228 18.65 17.27 -7.40
CA PRO A 228 19.57 18.37 -7.15
C PRO A 228 19.36 19.48 -8.18
N PRO A 229 19.44 20.77 -7.79
CA PRO A 229 19.37 21.86 -8.74
C PRO A 229 20.53 21.75 -9.74
N PRO A 230 20.35 22.13 -11.02
CA PRO A 230 21.34 21.93 -12.09
C PRO A 230 22.74 22.48 -11.78
N ASN A 231 22.81 23.52 -10.93
CA ASN A 231 24.07 24.17 -10.54
C ASN A 231 24.88 23.37 -9.51
N ALA A 232 24.29 22.42 -8.79
CA ALA A 232 24.98 21.56 -7.81
C ALA A 232 25.93 20.56 -8.49
N PHE A 233 25.59 20.10 -9.69
CA PHE A 233 26.40 19.14 -10.47
C PHE A 233 27.74 19.71 -10.95
N LYS A 234 27.83 21.03 -11.16
CA LYS A 234 29.07 21.69 -11.60
C LYS A 234 30.14 21.69 -10.49
N SER A 235 29.73 21.80 -9.23
CA SER A 235 30.65 21.75 -8.08
C SER A 235 31.02 20.32 -7.70
N ALA A 236 30.09 19.36 -7.78
CA ALA A 236 30.33 17.97 -7.41
C ALA A 236 31.31 17.24 -8.36
N ARG A 237 31.34 17.58 -9.65
CA ARG A 237 32.22 16.93 -10.64
C ARG A 237 33.72 17.07 -10.34
N LYS A 238 34.14 18.07 -9.57
CA LYS A 238 35.54 18.26 -9.18
C LYS A 238 35.99 17.33 -8.04
N SER A 239 35.06 16.67 -7.36
CA SER A 239 35.34 15.92 -6.12
C SER A 239 35.09 14.40 -6.22
N ILE A 240 34.60 13.90 -7.37
CA ILE A 240 34.11 12.51 -7.54
C ILE A 240 35.23 11.48 -7.82
N LEU A 241 36.52 11.84 -7.71
CA LEU A 241 37.64 10.89 -7.90
C LEU A 241 38.15 10.21 -6.62
N GLN A 242 37.53 10.39 -5.46
CA GLN A 242 37.89 9.66 -4.23
C GLN A 242 36.67 9.04 -3.55
N VAL A 243 36.67 7.71 -3.48
CA VAL A 243 35.62 6.81 -2.99
C VAL A 243 35.51 6.78 -1.45
N SER A 244 35.87 7.85 -0.72
CA SER A 244 36.00 7.77 0.76
C SER A 244 35.18 8.79 1.56
N LEU A 245 34.00 9.23 1.09
CA LEU A 245 33.23 10.27 1.79
C LEU A 245 31.72 10.02 1.75
N TYR A 246 31.22 9.06 2.54
CA TYR A 246 29.81 9.04 2.94
C TYR A 246 29.52 9.94 4.16
N GLU A 247 30.54 10.47 4.83
CA GLU A 247 30.36 11.28 6.05
C GLU A 247 30.27 12.80 5.81
N ASN A 248 30.72 13.31 4.65
CA ASN A 248 30.81 14.76 4.39
C ASN A 248 30.24 15.19 3.03
N LEU A 249 29.31 14.43 2.45
CA LEU A 249 28.47 15.03 1.41
C LEU A 249 27.59 16.07 2.07
N ASP A 250 27.83 17.34 1.75
CA ASP A 250 27.00 18.48 2.10
C ASP A 250 25.57 18.23 1.61
N CYS A 251 24.72 17.67 2.48
CA CYS A 251 23.34 17.21 2.24
C CYS A 251 22.36 18.39 2.00
N ARG A 252 22.72 19.39 1.19
CA ARG A 252 21.86 20.56 0.92
C ARG A 252 20.57 20.24 0.17
N PHE A 253 20.34 18.97 -0.17
CA PHE A 253 19.22 18.52 -1.00
C PHE A 253 18.41 17.40 -0.36
N LEU A 254 18.71 17.01 0.89
CA LEU A 254 17.86 16.17 1.74
C LEU A 254 18.42 16.29 3.17
N ASP A 255 17.80 17.13 4.00
CA ASP A 255 18.20 17.20 5.40
C ASP A 255 17.63 15.98 6.17
N PHE A 256 18.32 14.85 6.13
CA PHE A 256 17.90 13.66 6.88
C PHE A 256 17.96 13.84 8.42
N ARG A 257 18.32 15.03 8.95
CA ARG A 257 18.17 15.36 10.37
C ARG A 257 16.72 15.66 10.74
N ILE A 258 15.88 16.06 9.78
CA ILE A 258 14.45 16.31 10.01
C ILE A 258 13.61 15.03 9.97
N LYS A 259 14.15 13.93 9.41
CA LYS A 259 13.45 12.64 9.36
C LYS A 259 13.44 11.93 10.73
N PRO A 260 12.39 11.15 11.05
CA PRO A 260 12.36 10.33 12.27
C PRO A 260 13.54 9.36 12.34
N ARG A 261 14.23 9.33 13.49
CA ARG A 261 15.38 8.45 13.74
C ARG A 261 15.09 7.52 14.91
N PHE A 262 14.37 6.43 14.64
CA PHE A 262 13.89 5.53 15.70
C PHE A 262 15.01 4.78 16.46
N HIS A 263 16.26 4.81 15.99
CA HIS A 263 17.41 4.16 16.67
C HIS A 263 18.10 5.09 17.64
N LEU A 264 17.76 6.38 17.58
CA LEU A 264 18.34 7.44 18.38
C LEU A 264 17.27 8.11 19.27
N LEU A 265 16.26 7.33 19.68
CA LEU A 265 15.23 7.79 20.62
C LEU A 265 15.86 8.06 21.99
N GLY A 266 15.59 9.25 22.52
CA GLY A 266 15.99 9.62 23.87
C GLY A 266 15.14 8.90 24.93
N ASP A 267 15.55 9.00 26.19
CA ASP A 267 14.83 8.33 27.29
C ASP A 267 13.40 8.84 27.44
N LYS A 268 13.18 10.15 27.21
CA LYS A 268 11.83 10.74 27.21
C LYS A 268 10.91 10.11 26.15
N ASP A 269 11.41 9.90 24.93
CA ASP A 269 10.65 9.27 23.85
C ASP A 269 10.25 7.83 24.22
N LYS A 270 11.20 7.06 24.78
CA LYS A 270 10.97 5.67 25.19
C LYS A 270 9.98 5.57 26.35
N ILE A 271 10.10 6.44 27.34
CA ILE A 271 9.19 6.50 28.50
C ILE A 271 7.78 6.85 28.04
N LYS A 272 7.62 7.91 27.22
CA LYS A 272 6.32 8.32 26.67
C LYS A 272 5.70 7.18 25.86
N SER A 273 6.46 6.59 24.94
CA SER A 273 6.02 5.47 24.11
C SER A 273 5.51 4.29 24.95
N SER A 274 6.27 3.87 25.97
CA SER A 274 5.89 2.75 26.85
C SER A 274 4.61 3.05 27.63
N LEU A 275 4.48 4.27 28.17
CA LEU A 275 3.33 4.70 28.96
C LEU A 275 2.03 4.70 28.14
N PHE A 276 2.04 5.26 26.93
CA PHE A 276 0.86 5.31 26.08
C PHE A 276 0.49 3.94 25.50
N LEU A 277 1.47 3.08 25.19
CA LEU A 277 1.22 1.70 24.78
C LEU A 277 0.57 0.89 25.91
N GLU A 278 1.06 1.03 27.15
CA GLU A 278 0.47 0.37 28.31
C GLU A 278 -0.95 0.86 28.56
N LYS A 279 -1.20 2.18 28.47
CA LYS A 279 -2.54 2.74 28.63
C LYS A 279 -3.52 2.19 27.59
N TYR A 280 -3.12 2.18 26.31
CA TYR A 280 -3.93 1.65 25.21
C TYR A 280 -4.31 0.17 25.39
N LEU A 281 -3.37 -0.66 25.88
CA LEU A 281 -3.64 -2.07 26.16
C LEU A 281 -4.61 -2.25 27.34
N ARG A 282 -4.60 -1.35 28.33
CA ARG A 282 -5.50 -1.37 29.49
C ARG A 282 -6.90 -0.85 29.17
N THR A 283 -7.05 0.12 28.27
CA THR A 283 -8.32 0.80 27.93
C THR A 283 -9.12 0.09 26.83
N ALA A 284 -8.88 -1.19 26.59
CA ALA A 284 -9.56 -1.95 25.54
C ALA A 284 -9.43 -1.31 24.13
N VAL A 285 -8.22 -0.83 23.77
CA VAL A 285 -7.89 -0.36 22.41
C VAL A 285 -8.47 1.04 22.09
N GLU A 286 -8.59 1.91 23.09
CA GLU A 286 -8.89 3.33 22.89
C GLU A 286 -7.62 4.18 23.01
N VAL A 287 -7.37 5.04 22.02
CA VAL A 287 -6.25 5.98 22.03
C VAL A 287 -6.53 7.11 23.01
N ASP A 288 -5.60 7.34 23.93
CA ASP A 288 -5.69 8.44 24.89
C ASP A 288 -5.38 9.80 24.22
N PRO A 289 -6.32 10.76 24.21
CA PRO A 289 -6.11 12.07 23.58
C PRO A 289 -4.93 12.86 24.15
N SER A 290 -4.50 12.58 25.38
CA SER A 290 -3.35 13.25 25.99
C SER A 290 -2.01 12.88 25.35
N ILE A 291 -1.98 11.93 24.41
CA ILE A 291 -0.78 11.61 23.60
C ILE A 291 -0.23 12.84 22.87
N LEU A 292 -1.09 13.83 22.57
CA LEU A 292 -0.73 15.07 21.89
C LEU A 292 -0.35 16.23 22.82
N SER A 293 -0.44 16.12 24.15
CA SER A 293 -0.23 17.26 25.05
C SER A 293 1.23 17.57 25.43
N ASP A 294 2.14 16.61 25.27
CA ASP A 294 3.58 16.80 25.55
C ASP A 294 4.39 16.16 24.42
N LEU A 295 4.42 16.81 23.25
CA LEU A 295 5.06 16.28 22.05
C LEU A 295 6.58 16.28 22.20
N THR A 296 7.19 15.11 22.07
CA THR A 296 8.65 15.00 22.07
C THR A 296 9.22 15.45 20.73
N PRO A 297 10.55 15.73 20.63
CA PRO A 297 11.18 15.99 19.35
C PRO A 297 10.98 14.86 18.32
N SER A 298 10.85 13.61 18.77
CA SER A 298 10.54 12.50 17.86
C SER A 298 9.10 12.52 17.37
N ASP A 299 8.14 12.89 18.23
CA ASP A 299 6.74 13.03 17.83
C ASP A 299 6.60 14.10 16.75
N LEU A 300 7.19 15.28 16.98
CA LEU A 300 7.16 16.40 16.04
C LEU A 300 7.71 16.01 14.67
N ARG A 301 8.84 15.28 14.61
CA ARG A 301 9.40 14.81 13.33
C ARG A 301 8.45 13.87 12.59
N VAL A 302 7.77 12.97 13.30
CA VAL A 302 6.81 12.03 12.69
C VAL A 302 5.58 12.76 12.18
N LEU A 303 5.08 13.74 12.94
CA LEU A 303 3.94 14.57 12.54
C LEU A 303 4.28 15.43 11.31
N ILE A 304 5.38 16.18 11.34
CA ILE A 304 5.85 17.02 10.22
C ILE A 304 6.06 16.17 8.98
N ASP A 305 6.79 15.05 9.08
CA ASP A 305 7.02 14.15 7.94
C ASP A 305 5.72 13.62 7.33
N THR A 306 4.72 13.34 8.17
CA THR A 306 3.42 12.82 7.74
C THR A 306 2.55 13.89 7.07
N GLU A 307 2.62 15.14 7.52
CA GLU A 307 1.93 16.26 6.87
C GLU A 307 2.61 16.65 5.56
N ASP A 308 3.94 16.77 5.54
CA ASP A 308 4.73 17.02 4.31
C ASP A 308 4.50 15.93 3.25
N GLU A 309 4.37 14.67 3.67
CA GLU A 309 4.01 13.57 2.78
C GLU A 309 2.59 13.72 2.23
N LEU A 310 1.64 14.11 3.07
CA LEU A 310 0.26 14.29 2.67
C LEU A 310 0.10 15.45 1.67
N ASP A 311 0.86 16.52 1.80
CA ASP A 311 0.81 17.66 0.87
C ASP A 311 1.34 17.32 -0.53
N ARG A 312 2.27 16.37 -0.62
CA ARG A 312 2.87 15.91 -1.90
C ARG A 312 2.15 14.71 -2.52
N ARG A 313 1.00 14.30 -1.98
CA ARG A 313 0.32 13.04 -2.38
C ARG A 313 -0.23 13.00 -3.79
N GLY A 314 -0.43 14.16 -4.41
CA GLY A 314 -1.13 14.25 -5.70
C GLY A 314 -2.51 13.60 -5.63
N ARG A 315 -2.75 12.61 -6.50
CA ARG A 315 -4.02 11.88 -6.61
C ARG A 315 -4.15 10.69 -5.67
N PHE A 316 -3.15 10.41 -4.85
CA PHE A 316 -3.29 9.42 -3.79
C PHE A 316 -4.16 9.94 -2.65
N GLN A 317 -4.96 9.06 -2.08
CA GLN A 317 -5.70 9.29 -0.84
C GLN A 317 -5.11 8.44 0.28
N ARG A 318 -4.74 9.05 1.40
CA ARG A 318 -4.31 8.31 2.60
C ARG A 318 -5.51 7.61 3.21
N VAL A 319 -5.49 6.28 3.25
CA VAL A 319 -6.56 5.45 3.82
C VAL A 319 -6.23 4.95 5.22
N PHE A 320 -4.95 4.94 5.59
CA PHE A 320 -4.49 4.66 6.93
C PHE A 320 -3.19 5.44 7.21
N PRO A 321 -3.07 6.16 8.33
CA PRO A 321 -4.13 6.54 9.26
C PRO A 321 -5.08 7.58 8.61
N ALA A 322 -6.37 7.41 8.85
CA ALA A 322 -7.47 8.25 8.39
C ALA A 322 -8.53 8.39 9.52
N PRO A 323 -9.42 9.40 9.48
CA PRO A 323 -10.35 9.69 10.59
C PRO A 323 -11.25 8.52 11.02
N LEU A 324 -11.59 7.63 10.09
CA LEU A 324 -12.43 6.45 10.33
C LEU A 324 -11.63 5.15 10.45
N SER A 325 -10.30 5.24 10.55
CA SER A 325 -9.39 4.11 10.51
C SER A 325 -8.96 3.57 11.89
N SER A 326 -9.31 4.25 12.99
CA SER A 326 -8.96 3.83 14.36
C SER A 326 -9.41 2.39 14.67
N LYS A 327 -10.53 1.97 14.08
CA LYS A 327 -11.06 0.59 14.18
C LYS A 327 -10.07 -0.50 13.74
N TYR A 328 -9.05 -0.16 12.95
CA TYR A 328 -8.04 -1.09 12.48
C TYR A 328 -6.84 -1.23 13.42
N LEU A 329 -6.62 -0.28 14.35
CA LEU A 329 -5.50 -0.33 15.29
C LEU A 329 -5.51 -1.59 16.17
N ARG A 330 -6.70 -2.14 16.45
CA ARG A 330 -6.87 -3.42 17.17
C ARG A 330 -6.26 -4.63 16.48
N TYR A 331 -6.04 -4.54 15.16
CA TYR A 331 -5.41 -5.61 14.38
C TYR A 331 -3.89 -5.45 14.30
N CYS A 332 -3.34 -4.30 14.70
CA CYS A 332 -1.91 -4.08 14.83
C CYS A 332 -1.41 -4.72 16.13
N ASP A 333 -0.95 -5.97 16.05
CA ASP A 333 -0.34 -6.69 17.17
C ASP A 333 1.16 -6.96 16.90
N PRO A 334 2.08 -6.33 17.65
CA PRO A 334 1.84 -5.52 18.83
C PRO A 334 1.44 -4.08 18.43
N PRO A 335 0.72 -3.35 19.29
CA PRO A 335 0.41 -1.95 19.01
C PRO A 335 1.68 -1.12 18.92
N ARG A 336 1.62 -0.06 18.10
CA ARG A 336 2.75 0.83 17.85
C ARG A 336 2.41 2.24 18.23
N TYR A 337 3.28 2.83 19.05
CA TYR A 337 3.08 4.16 19.59
C TYR A 337 2.82 5.21 18.50
N TYR A 338 3.61 5.22 17.42
CA TYR A 338 3.42 6.20 16.35
C TYR A 338 2.15 5.96 15.52
N ASN A 339 1.62 4.74 15.47
CA ASN A 339 0.29 4.51 14.87
C ASN A 339 -0.80 5.15 15.74
N LEU A 340 -0.68 5.08 17.07
CA LEU A 340 -1.61 5.74 18.01
C LEU A 340 -1.49 7.27 17.91
N LEU A 341 -0.26 7.80 17.86
CA LEU A 341 0.01 9.23 17.71
C LEU A 341 -0.62 9.79 16.45
N LEU A 342 -0.41 9.13 15.30
CA LEU A 342 -0.97 9.59 14.03
C LEU A 342 -2.49 9.41 13.94
N ASP A 343 -3.05 8.39 14.59
CA ASP A 343 -4.50 8.19 14.66
C ASP A 343 -5.18 9.36 15.38
N GLU A 344 -4.70 9.72 16.57
CA GLU A 344 -5.24 10.84 17.33
C GLU A 344 -5.02 12.19 16.62
N TRP A 345 -3.83 12.41 16.04
CA TRP A 345 -3.56 13.59 15.22
C TRP A 345 -4.55 13.71 14.06
N THR A 346 -4.75 12.63 13.31
CA THR A 346 -5.64 12.63 12.15
C THR A 346 -7.10 12.81 12.56
N ARG A 347 -7.52 12.20 13.67
CA ARG A 347 -8.88 12.35 14.21
C ARG A 347 -9.17 13.78 14.63
N ARG A 348 -8.19 14.47 15.22
CA ARG A 348 -8.36 15.84 15.73
C ARG A 348 -8.24 16.92 14.66
N PHE A 349 -7.34 16.76 13.68
CA PHE A 349 -6.94 17.84 12.77
C PHE A 349 -7.21 17.57 11.29
N SER A 350 -7.94 16.50 10.94
CA SER A 350 -8.21 16.19 9.53
C SER A 350 -9.09 17.22 8.82
N GLU A 351 -10.03 17.86 9.53
CA GLU A 351 -10.92 18.89 8.99
C GLU A 351 -10.29 20.28 9.01
N ASP A 352 -9.48 20.59 10.03
CA ASP A 352 -8.75 21.86 10.19
C ASP A 352 -7.30 21.57 10.58
N ARG A 353 -6.44 21.46 9.56
CA ARG A 353 -5.00 21.19 9.74
C ARG A 353 -4.22 22.39 10.26
N GLU A 354 -4.69 23.61 9.98
CA GLU A 354 -4.01 24.83 10.44
C GLU A 354 -4.05 24.94 11.96
N SER A 355 -5.16 24.51 12.58
CA SER A 355 -5.26 24.46 14.05
C SER A 355 -4.20 23.55 14.70
N GLY A 356 -3.68 22.54 13.99
CA GLY A 356 -2.63 21.66 14.47
C GLY A 356 -1.26 22.34 14.60
N ILE A 357 -1.04 23.46 13.90
CA ILE A 357 0.20 24.26 13.99
C ILE A 357 0.30 24.96 15.35
N PHE A 358 -0.83 25.31 15.95
CA PHE A 358 -0.94 26.03 17.22
C PHE A 358 -1.13 25.10 18.42
N ILE A 359 -0.79 23.82 18.28
CA ILE A 359 -0.84 22.88 19.41
C ILE A 359 0.18 23.32 20.46
N GLU A 360 -0.31 23.73 21.63
CA GLU A 360 0.50 24.20 22.77
C GLU A 360 1.25 23.07 23.47
#